data_AF-A0A961K6H0-F1
#
_entry.id   AF-A0A961K6H0-F1
#
_cell.length_a   1.000
_cell.length_b   1.000
_cell.length_c   1.000
_cell.angle_alpha   90.00
_cell.angle_beta   90.00
_cell.angle_gamma   90.00
#
_symmetry.space_group_name_H-M   'P 1'
#
loop_
_entity.id
_entity.type
_entity.pdbx_description
1 polymer ?
#
loop_
_entity_poly.entity_id
_entity_poly.type
_entity_poly.pdbx_seq_one_letter_code
_entity_poly.pdbx_strand_id
1 'polypeptide(L)'
;MGYKEVYDGWQADPEGFWMEVAQAIDWETAPTKALTDRGEGLYEWFADGMVNTCWNAVDRHVEAGRGDQVAIIYDSPITGRQAKITYAELKERVARFAGGLAARGIEK
;
A
#
# COMPACT_ATOMS: atom_id res chain seq x y z
N MET A 1 15.60 14.39 -11.91
CA MET A 1 16.39 13.15 -12.07
C MET A 1 16.00 12.48 -13.36
N GLY A 2 16.99 12.18 -14.20
CA GLY A 2 16.79 11.34 -15.39
C GLY A 2 16.81 9.86 -15.02
N TYR A 3 16.28 9.00 -15.89
CA TYR A 3 16.27 7.54 -15.68
C TYR A 3 17.67 6.99 -15.36
N LYS A 4 18.69 7.43 -16.10
CA LYS A 4 20.08 7.00 -15.90
C LYS A 4 20.57 7.28 -14.47
N GLU A 5 20.31 8.47 -13.95
CA GLU A 5 20.74 8.85 -12.59
C GLU A 5 20.08 7.99 -11.52
N VAL A 6 18.79 7.68 -11.66
CA VAL A 6 18.05 6.82 -10.72
C VAL A 6 18.58 5.38 -10.77
N TYR A 7 18.84 4.87 -11.98
CA TYR A 7 19.36 3.52 -12.18
C TYR A 7 20.78 3.37 -11.65
N ASP A 8 21.66 4.33 -11.96
CA ASP A 8 23.03 4.38 -11.46
C ASP A 8 23.03 4.47 -9.92
N GLY A 9 22.07 5.22 -9.33
CA GLY A 9 21.87 5.30 -7.88
C GLY A 9 21.48 3.97 -7.24
N TRP A 10 20.48 3.27 -7.81
CA TRP A 10 20.09 1.93 -7.35
C TRP A 10 21.24 0.92 -7.46
N GLN A 11 22.02 0.95 -8.55
CA GLN A 11 23.16 0.05 -8.71
C GLN A 11 24.29 0.31 -7.71
N ALA A 12 24.53 1.58 -7.38
CA ALA A 12 25.60 1.98 -6.47
C ALA A 12 25.30 1.61 -5.01
N ASP A 13 24.06 1.76 -4.57
CA ASP A 13 23.61 1.41 -3.21
C ASP A 13 22.16 0.87 -3.23
N PRO A 14 21.95 -0.43 -3.52
CA PRO A 14 20.61 -1.00 -3.59
C PRO A 14 19.86 -0.95 -2.27
N GLU A 15 20.57 -1.15 -1.15
CA GLU A 15 19.98 -1.16 0.19
C GLU A 15 19.51 0.25 0.56
N GLY A 16 20.38 1.24 0.46
CA GLY A 16 20.03 2.65 0.72
C GLY A 16 18.91 3.14 -0.20
N PHE A 17 18.97 2.79 -1.49
CA PHE A 17 17.93 3.14 -2.46
C PHE A 17 16.55 2.61 -2.04
N TRP A 18 16.45 1.33 -1.72
CA TRP A 18 15.16 0.73 -1.35
C TRP A 18 14.68 1.19 0.04
N MET A 19 15.59 1.44 0.97
CA MET A 19 15.25 2.01 2.27
C MET A 19 14.76 3.46 2.18
N GLU A 20 15.28 4.25 1.24
CA GLU A 20 14.75 5.59 0.94
C GLU A 20 13.34 5.51 0.35
N VAL A 21 13.13 4.64 -0.65
CA VAL A 21 11.81 4.44 -1.27
C VAL A 21 10.78 3.94 -0.25
N ALA A 22 11.17 3.08 0.68
CA ALA A 22 10.28 2.55 1.73
C ALA A 22 9.69 3.65 2.63
N GLN A 23 10.32 4.82 2.73
CA GLN A 23 9.81 5.95 3.53
C GLN A 23 8.50 6.55 2.98
N ALA A 24 8.12 6.24 1.74
CA ALA A 24 6.85 6.67 1.15
C ALA A 24 5.63 5.87 1.65
N ILE A 25 5.86 4.82 2.45
CA ILE A 25 4.84 3.95 3.03
C ILE A 25 4.68 4.29 4.51
N ASP A 26 3.42 4.32 4.97
CA ASP A 26 3.11 4.45 6.39
C ASP A 26 3.23 3.07 7.03
N TRP A 27 4.37 2.84 7.68
CA TRP A 27 4.61 1.61 8.43
C TRP A 27 4.08 1.73 9.86
N GLU A 28 3.60 0.63 10.41
CA GLU A 28 3.39 0.53 11.87
C GLU A 28 4.74 0.33 12.58
N THR A 29 5.57 -0.55 12.00
CA THR A 29 6.99 -0.68 12.33
C THR A 29 7.78 -0.58 11.04
N ALA A 30 8.57 0.47 10.87
CA ALA A 30 9.41 0.62 9.68
C ALA A 30 10.45 -0.52 9.63
N PRO A 31 10.71 -1.10 8.45
CA PRO A 31 11.75 -2.12 8.31
C PRO A 31 13.12 -1.52 8.66
N THR A 32 14.03 -2.35 9.15
CA THR A 32 15.43 -1.93 9.37
C THR A 32 16.33 -2.31 8.19
N LYS A 33 15.86 -3.20 7.32
CA LYS A 33 16.58 -3.70 6.15
C LYS A 33 15.65 -3.89 4.95
N ALA A 34 16.15 -3.59 3.76
CA ALA A 34 15.44 -3.83 2.51
C ALA A 34 15.48 -5.31 2.10
N LEU A 35 16.67 -5.92 1.98
CA LEU A 35 16.81 -7.29 1.51
C LEU A 35 17.49 -8.21 2.53
N THR A 36 16.79 -9.27 2.92
CA THR A 36 17.36 -10.40 3.68
C THR A 36 17.59 -11.58 2.74
N ASP A 37 18.86 -11.91 2.51
CA ASP A 37 19.24 -13.17 1.86
C ASP A 37 19.26 -14.28 2.92
N ARG A 38 18.39 -15.27 2.74
CA ARG A 38 18.27 -16.42 3.64
C ARG A 38 19.13 -17.60 3.21
N GLY A 39 19.85 -17.49 2.10
CA GLY A 39 20.57 -18.58 1.45
C GLY A 39 19.68 -19.39 0.51
N GLU A 40 20.30 -20.29 -0.26
CA GLU A 40 19.60 -21.21 -1.18
C GLU A 40 18.73 -20.54 -2.26
N GLY A 41 19.02 -19.26 -2.57
CA GLY A 41 18.23 -18.47 -3.51
C GLY A 41 16.91 -17.96 -2.93
N LEU A 42 16.73 -18.02 -1.60
CA LEU A 42 15.58 -17.46 -0.89
C LEU A 42 15.90 -16.06 -0.38
N TYR A 43 15.09 -15.10 -0.82
CA TYR A 43 15.22 -13.69 -0.46
C TYR A 43 13.90 -13.17 0.09
N GLU A 44 13.98 -12.37 1.15
CA GLU A 44 12.83 -11.72 1.78
C GLU A 44 13.05 -10.20 1.77
N TRP A 45 12.00 -9.44 1.43
CA TRP A 45 12.05 -7.98 1.39
C TRP A 45 11.33 -7.39 2.60
N PHE A 46 11.96 -6.43 3.27
CA PHE A 46 11.39 -5.68 4.41
C PHE A 46 10.83 -6.60 5.50
N ALA A 47 11.52 -7.72 5.76
CA ALA A 47 10.99 -8.87 6.50
C ALA A 47 10.61 -8.55 7.95
N ASP A 48 11.24 -7.54 8.54
CA ASP A 48 10.99 -7.06 9.90
C ASP A 48 10.01 -5.87 9.96
N GLY A 49 9.53 -5.40 8.81
CA GLY A 49 8.53 -4.35 8.71
C GLY A 49 7.13 -4.85 9.03
N MET A 50 6.35 -4.02 9.72
CA MET A 50 4.94 -4.26 9.98
C MET A 50 4.09 -3.18 9.33
N VAL A 51 3.12 -3.59 8.52
CA VAL A 51 2.29 -2.69 7.72
C VAL A 51 0.90 -3.26 7.52
N ASN A 52 -0.06 -2.37 7.30
CA ASN A 52 -1.38 -2.69 6.78
C ASN A 52 -1.55 -2.09 5.38
N THR A 53 -1.81 -2.94 4.39
CA THR A 53 -2.00 -2.49 3.00
C THR A 53 -3.24 -1.61 2.84
N CYS A 54 -4.35 -1.93 3.51
CA CYS A 54 -5.58 -1.12 3.45
C CYS A 54 -5.36 0.27 4.03
N TRP A 55 -4.62 0.37 5.15
CA TRP A 55 -4.25 1.67 5.73
C TRP A 55 -3.56 2.58 4.70
N ASN A 56 -2.57 2.04 4.00
CA ASN A 56 -1.81 2.77 3.00
C ASN A 56 -2.59 3.08 1.72
N ALA A 57 -3.56 2.24 1.37
CA ALA A 57 -4.35 2.39 0.15
C ALA A 57 -5.64 3.22 0.35
N VAL A 58 -6.14 3.35 1.58
CA VAL A 58 -7.45 3.94 1.89
C VAL A 58 -7.36 4.93 3.04
N ASP A 59 -7.06 4.46 4.26
CA ASP A 59 -7.22 5.23 5.48
C ASP A 59 -6.32 6.46 5.53
N ARG A 60 -5.02 6.33 5.24
CA ARG A 60 -4.07 7.45 5.31
C ARG A 60 -4.45 8.61 4.39
N HIS A 61 -5.13 8.33 3.29
CA HIS A 61 -5.60 9.37 2.38
C HIS A 61 -6.77 10.16 2.99
N VAL A 62 -7.67 9.50 3.71
CA VAL A 62 -8.73 10.17 4.48
C VAL A 62 -8.11 11.03 5.59
N GLU A 63 -7.18 10.47 6.37
CA GLU A 63 -6.52 11.19 7.48
C GLU A 63 -5.70 12.39 6.98
N ALA A 64 -5.12 12.30 5.79
CA ALA A 64 -4.42 13.42 5.12
C ALA A 64 -5.36 14.48 4.52
N GLY A 65 -6.66 14.45 4.83
CA GLY A 65 -7.65 15.44 4.37
C GLY A 65 -8.14 15.23 2.94
N ARG A 66 -7.85 14.08 2.31
CA ARG A 66 -8.28 13.74 0.94
C ARG A 66 -9.55 12.88 0.93
N GLY A 67 -10.35 12.92 2.00
CA GLY A 67 -11.57 12.13 2.15
C GLY A 67 -12.57 12.31 1.00
N ASP A 68 -12.76 13.55 0.54
CA ASP A 68 -13.68 13.88 -0.56
C ASP A 68 -13.12 13.60 -1.95
N GLN A 69 -11.82 13.27 -2.05
CA GLN A 69 -11.23 12.91 -3.33
C GLN A 69 -11.79 11.57 -3.81
N VAL A 70 -12.20 11.50 -5.08
CA VAL A 70 -12.63 10.27 -5.73
C VAL A 70 -11.47 9.27 -5.77
N ALA A 71 -11.68 8.09 -5.16
CA ALA A 71 -10.74 6.98 -5.14
C ALA A 71 -11.01 5.98 -6.27
N ILE A 72 -12.29 5.68 -6.54
CA ILE A 72 -12.71 4.73 -7.57
C ILE A 72 -13.74 5.40 -8.48
N ILE A 73 -13.52 5.27 -9.79
CA ILE A 73 -14.53 5.54 -10.82
C ILE A 73 -14.95 4.17 -11.35
N TYR A 74 -16.17 3.77 -11.02
CA TYR A 74 -16.80 2.60 -11.60
C TYR A 74 -17.56 3.02 -12.85
N ASP A 75 -17.19 2.45 -13.99
CA ASP A 75 -17.89 2.63 -15.26
C ASP A 75 -18.13 1.26 -15.89
N SER A 76 -19.39 0.88 -16.01
CA SER A 76 -19.80 -0.36 -16.64
C SER A 76 -20.53 -0.07 -17.95
N PRO A 77 -19.87 -0.21 -19.11
CA PRO A 77 -20.51 0.06 -20.40
C PRO A 77 -21.63 -0.95 -20.72
N ILE A 78 -21.53 -2.17 -20.19
CA ILE A 78 -22.54 -3.22 -20.38
C ILE A 78 -23.84 -2.90 -19.65
N THR A 79 -23.75 -2.34 -18.44
CA THR A 79 -24.93 -2.01 -17.64
C THR A 79 -25.33 -0.54 -17.73
N GLY A 80 -24.51 0.29 -18.40
CA GLY A 80 -24.64 1.74 -18.42
C GLY A 80 -24.44 2.41 -17.05
N ARG A 81 -24.03 1.66 -16.02
CA ARG A 81 -23.94 2.17 -14.65
C ARG A 81 -22.59 2.84 -14.43
N GLN A 82 -22.65 4.07 -13.94
CA GLN A 82 -21.49 4.83 -13.48
C GLN A 82 -21.64 5.17 -12.00
N ALA A 83 -20.53 5.13 -11.27
CA ALA A 83 -20.46 5.60 -9.90
C ALA A 83 -19.07 6.15 -9.60
N LYS A 84 -19.00 7.15 -8.73
CA LYS A 84 -17.76 7.62 -8.13
C LYS A 84 -17.82 7.27 -6.65
N ILE A 85 -16.70 6.83 -6.11
CA ILE A 85 -16.56 6.47 -4.69
C ILE A 85 -15.38 7.27 -4.15
N THR A 86 -15.62 8.11 -3.15
CA THR A 86 -14.56 8.89 -2.49
C THR A 86 -13.73 8.02 -1.54
N TYR A 87 -12.57 8.50 -1.10
CA TYR A 87 -11.78 7.79 -0.10
C TYR A 87 -12.55 7.58 1.21
N ALA A 88 -13.35 8.57 1.66
CA ALA A 88 -14.17 8.45 2.86
C ALA A 88 -15.25 7.37 2.71
N GLU A 89 -15.97 7.35 1.58
CA GLU A 89 -16.97 6.32 1.28
C GLU A 89 -16.33 4.93 1.14
N LEU A 90 -15.15 4.85 0.51
CA LEU A 90 -14.40 3.61 0.37
C LEU A 90 -13.99 3.05 1.74
N LYS A 91 -13.46 3.89 2.63
CA LYS A 91 -13.09 3.53 4.01
C LYS A 91 -14.29 2.91 4.75
N GLU A 92 -15.44 3.58 4.73
CA GLU A 92 -16.66 3.08 5.39
C GLU A 92 -17.12 1.72 4.82
N ARG A 93 -17.10 1.56 3.49
CA ARG A 93 -17.52 0.32 2.83
C ARG A 93 -16.58 -0.84 3.15
N VAL A 94 -15.27 -0.61 3.12
CA VAL A 94 -14.26 -1.65 3.44
C VAL A 94 -14.33 -2.02 4.91
N ALA A 95 -14.45 -1.06 5.83
CA ALA A 95 -14.57 -1.33 7.26
C ALA A 95 -15.80 -2.18 7.59
N ARG A 96 -16.96 -1.87 6.99
CA ARG A 96 -18.18 -2.69 7.14
C ARG A 96 -17.99 -4.11 6.60
N PHE A 97 -17.36 -4.25 5.44
CA PHE A 97 -17.10 -5.57 4.85
C PHE A 97 -16.14 -6.40 5.72
N ALA A 98 -15.05 -5.79 6.21
CA ALA A 98 -14.10 -6.43 7.12
C ALA A 98 -14.77 -6.89 8.42
N GLY A 99 -15.63 -6.06 9.02
CA GLY A 99 -16.44 -6.45 10.20
C GLY A 99 -17.37 -7.63 9.91
N GLY A 100 -17.96 -7.68 8.71
CA GLY A 100 -18.76 -8.82 8.25
C GLY A 100 -17.96 -10.12 8.11
N LEU A 101 -16.72 -10.05 7.59
CA LEU A 101 -15.81 -11.20 7.51
C LEU A 101 -15.41 -11.70 8.90
N ALA A 102 -15.06 -10.79 9.81
CA ALA A 102 -14.73 -11.14 11.19
C ALA A 102 -15.91 -11.81 11.91
N ALA A 103 -17.14 -11.33 11.70
CA ALA A 103 -18.35 -11.97 12.24
C ALA A 103 -18.61 -13.38 11.69
N ARG A 104 -17.93 -13.77 10.59
CA ARG A 104 -17.95 -15.12 10.02
C ARG A 104 -16.72 -15.96 10.40
N GLY A 105 -15.88 -15.47 11.31
CA GLY A 105 -14.73 -16.20 11.83
C GLY A 105 -13.49 -16.17 10.95
N ILE A 106 -13.38 -15.20 10.04
CA ILE A 106 -12.14 -15.00 9.28
C ILE A 106 -11.11 -14.28 10.16
N GLU A 107 -9.93 -14.89 10.29
CA GLU A 107 -8.81 -14.43 11.11
C GLU A 107 -7.55 -14.23 10.24
N LYS A 108 -6.49 -13.66 10.83
CA LYS A 108 -5.19 -13.44 10.17
C LYS A 108 -4.45 -14.76 9.93
#